data_AF-U1PLY0-F1
#
_entry.id   AF-U1PLY0-F1
#
_cell.length_a   1.000
_cell.length_b   1.000
_cell.length_c   1.000
_cell.angle_alpha   90.00
_cell.angle_beta   90.00
_cell.angle_gamma   90.00
#
_symmetry.space_group_name_H-M   'P 1'
#
loop_
_entity.id
_entity.type
_entity.pdbx_description
1 polymer ?
#
loop_
_entity_poly.entity_id
_entity_poly.type
_entity_poly.pdbx_seq_one_letter_code
_entity_poly.pdbx_strand_id
1 'polypeptide(L)'
;MDEDSTVDQREEEAPTVTCSRCNREWDLHYELEELYAGNRAVEQFALDHKRHTGHFPDETTPWVVDCRHCPDADRYLEERPARRWAKTHARHTDHVVEFQPPAKKGSTELIESDQHVEN
;
A
#
# COMPACT_ATOMS: atom_id res chain seq x y z
N MET A 1 7.13 -19.73 46.79
CA MET A 1 6.31 -20.36 45.73
C MET A 1 5.87 -19.21 44.88
N ASP A 2 6.71 -18.94 43.90
CA ASP A 2 6.65 -17.81 43.00
C ASP A 2 5.61 -18.17 41.94
N GLU A 3 4.35 -17.83 42.22
CA GLU A 3 3.27 -17.92 41.25
C GLU A 3 3.49 -16.82 40.22
N ASP A 4 4.21 -17.24 39.17
CA ASP A 4 3.89 -17.02 37.77
C ASP A 4 3.37 -15.61 37.49
N SER A 5 4.33 -14.72 37.23
CA SER A 5 4.09 -13.54 36.41
C SER A 5 3.34 -13.97 35.16
N THR A 6 2.02 -13.79 35.16
CA THR A 6 1.24 -13.65 33.93
C THR A 6 1.74 -12.37 33.27
N VAL A 7 2.88 -12.50 32.59
CA VAL A 7 3.34 -11.49 31.65
C VAL A 7 2.20 -11.42 30.65
N ASP A 8 1.46 -10.32 30.72
CA ASP A 8 0.70 -9.72 29.64
C ASP A 8 1.65 -9.56 28.45
N GLN A 9 2.01 -10.68 27.82
CA GLN A 9 2.53 -10.68 26.48
C GLN A 9 1.31 -10.32 25.66
N ARG A 10 1.12 -9.02 25.46
CA ARG A 10 0.49 -8.54 24.24
C ARG A 10 1.36 -9.08 23.12
N GLU A 11 1.14 -10.34 22.76
CA GLU A 11 1.46 -10.86 21.44
C GLU A 11 0.85 -9.79 20.53
N GLU A 12 1.71 -9.00 19.89
CA GLU A 12 1.24 -8.05 18.89
C GLU A 12 0.64 -8.91 17.80
N GLU A 13 -0.68 -9.15 17.89
CA GLU A 13 -1.43 -10.02 16.99
C GLU A 13 -1.09 -9.56 15.57
N ALA A 14 -0.34 -10.42 14.86
CA ALA A 14 0.10 -10.07 13.52
C ALA A 14 -1.16 -9.79 12.68
N PRO A 15 -1.13 -8.74 11.83
CA PRO A 15 -2.28 -8.43 11.02
C PRO A 15 -2.58 -9.63 10.13
N THR A 16 -3.88 -9.94 10.01
CA THR A 16 -4.35 -11.04 9.18
C THR A 16 -4.79 -10.52 7.82
N VAL A 17 -4.44 -11.24 6.76
CA VAL A 17 -4.86 -10.94 5.39
C VAL A 17 -5.67 -12.09 4.84
N THR A 18 -6.88 -11.77 4.37
CA THR A 18 -7.80 -12.76 3.78
C THR A 18 -7.92 -12.55 2.27
N CYS A 19 -7.97 -13.65 1.51
CA CYS A 19 -8.26 -13.62 0.09
C CYS A 19 -9.31 -14.67 -0.25
N SER A 20 -10.54 -14.23 -0.49
CA SER A 20 -11.68 -15.04 -0.94
C SER A 20 -11.41 -15.73 -2.27
N ARG A 21 -10.63 -15.10 -3.17
CA ARG A 21 -10.29 -15.67 -4.48
C ARG A 21 -9.35 -16.88 -4.36
N CYS A 22 -8.44 -16.85 -3.40
CA CYS A 22 -7.58 -17.99 -3.06
C CYS A 22 -8.22 -18.92 -2.02
N ASN A 23 -9.33 -18.49 -1.41
CA ASN A 23 -10.00 -19.16 -0.30
C ASN A 23 -9.02 -19.48 0.85
N ARG A 24 -8.19 -18.50 1.20
CA ARG A 24 -7.14 -18.62 2.21
C ARG A 24 -7.00 -17.33 3.02
N GLU A 25 -6.44 -17.51 4.20
CA GLU A 25 -6.12 -16.48 5.16
C GLU A 25 -4.69 -16.71 5.65
N TRP A 26 -3.96 -15.62 5.87
CA TRP A 26 -2.58 -15.64 6.34
C TRP A 26 -2.41 -14.68 7.50
N ASP A 27 -1.83 -15.15 8.59
CA ASP A 27 -1.22 -14.31 9.61
C ASP A 27 0.13 -13.79 9.08
N LEU A 28 0.41 -12.50 9.30
CA LEU A 28 1.64 -11.87 8.80
C LEU A 28 2.80 -11.93 9.81
N HIS A 29 2.85 -12.96 10.67
CA HIS A 29 3.95 -13.13 11.63
C HIS A 29 5.29 -13.27 10.90
N TYR A 30 5.31 -14.03 9.80
CA TYR A 30 6.50 -14.21 8.97
C TYR A 30 7.00 -12.86 8.41
N GLU A 31 6.11 -12.06 7.83
CA GLU A 31 6.45 -10.75 7.27
C GLU A 31 6.92 -9.76 8.34
N LEU A 32 6.33 -9.81 9.54
CA LEU A 32 6.70 -8.92 10.64
C LEU A 32 8.02 -9.31 11.30
N GLU A 33 8.19 -10.59 11.63
CA GLU A 33 9.30 -11.07 12.46
C GLU A 33 10.50 -11.50 11.64
N GLU A 34 10.28 -12.20 10.51
CA GLU A 34 11.39 -12.72 9.69
C GLU A 34 11.84 -11.72 8.62
N LEU A 35 10.89 -10.99 8.01
CA LEU A 35 11.21 -9.98 6.99
C LEU A 35 11.38 -8.56 7.54
N TYR A 36 11.13 -8.37 8.84
CA TYR A 36 11.21 -7.06 9.52
C TYR A 36 10.43 -5.96 8.77
N ALA A 37 9.32 -6.30 8.12
CA ALA A 37 8.54 -5.35 7.32
C ALA A 37 7.84 -4.29 8.19
N GLY A 38 7.66 -4.58 9.49
CA GLY A 38 7.01 -3.71 10.46
C GLY A 38 5.66 -3.23 9.96
N ASN A 39 5.41 -1.92 10.04
CA ASN A 39 4.14 -1.31 9.64
C ASN A 39 3.79 -1.49 8.14
N ARG A 40 4.71 -2.03 7.32
CA ARG A 40 4.49 -2.30 5.89
C ARG A 40 4.28 -3.78 5.55
N ALA A 41 4.14 -4.67 6.54
CA ALA A 41 3.93 -6.09 6.30
C ALA A 41 2.74 -6.37 5.36
N VAL A 42 1.59 -5.72 5.59
CA VAL A 42 0.40 -5.83 4.74
C VAL A 42 0.67 -5.31 3.32
N GLU A 43 1.42 -4.22 3.18
CA GLU A 43 1.80 -3.66 1.87
C GLU A 43 2.69 -4.61 1.08
N GLN A 44 3.72 -5.16 1.73
CA GLN A 44 4.63 -6.10 1.10
C GLN A 44 3.90 -7.38 0.70
N PHE A 45 3.10 -7.97 1.60
CA PHE A 45 2.31 -9.16 1.32
C PHE A 45 1.37 -8.92 0.14
N ALA A 46 0.62 -7.82 0.13
CA ALA A 46 -0.35 -7.56 -0.93
C ALA A 46 0.31 -7.33 -2.30
N LEU A 47 1.47 -6.66 -2.34
CA LEU A 47 2.24 -6.48 -3.57
C LEU A 47 2.81 -7.80 -4.08
N ASP A 48 3.31 -8.64 -3.17
CA ASP A 48 3.84 -9.96 -3.50
C ASP A 48 2.75 -10.92 -3.96
N HIS A 49 1.65 -11.01 -3.21
CA HIS A 49 0.47 -11.81 -3.55
C HIS A 49 -0.05 -11.42 -4.94
N LYS A 50 -0.10 -10.12 -5.26
CA LYS A 50 -0.52 -9.65 -6.58
C LYS A 50 0.49 -9.99 -7.69
N ARG A 51 1.79 -10.04 -7.41
CA ARG A 51 2.81 -10.51 -8.37
C ARG A 51 2.68 -12.00 -8.66
N HIS A 52 2.39 -12.81 -7.64
CA HIS A 52 2.29 -14.26 -7.77
C HIS A 52 0.92 -14.75 -8.26
N THR A 53 -0.17 -14.08 -7.89
CA THR A 53 -1.55 -14.53 -8.15
C THR A 53 -2.33 -13.63 -9.13
N GLY A 54 -1.76 -12.48 -9.50
CA GLY A 54 -2.38 -11.52 -10.42
C GLY A 54 -3.49 -10.65 -9.82
N HIS A 55 -3.82 -10.79 -8.52
CA HIS A 55 -4.86 -10.00 -7.85
C HIS A 55 -4.44 -9.57 -6.45
N PHE A 56 -5.08 -8.53 -5.91
CA PHE A 56 -4.88 -8.14 -4.51
C PHE A 56 -5.81 -8.94 -3.56
N PRO A 57 -5.42 -9.11 -2.28
CA PRO A 57 -6.30 -9.64 -1.24
C PRO A 57 -7.56 -8.78 -1.05
N ASP A 58 -8.60 -9.32 -0.41
CA ASP A 58 -9.97 -8.76 -0.46
C ASP A 58 -10.07 -7.33 0.08
N GLU A 59 -9.42 -7.06 1.20
CA GLU A 59 -9.46 -5.75 1.83
C GLU A 59 -8.38 -4.79 1.30
N THR A 60 -7.57 -5.26 0.35
CA THR A 60 -6.49 -4.47 -0.22
C THR A 60 -6.87 -3.93 -1.58
N THR A 61 -7.24 -2.65 -1.60
CA THR A 61 -7.33 -1.89 -2.85
C THR A 61 -6.27 -0.80 -2.82
N PRO A 62 -5.31 -0.78 -3.76
CA PRO A 62 -4.24 0.20 -3.75
C PRO A 62 -4.72 1.56 -4.26
N TRP A 63 -3.99 2.60 -3.88
CA TRP A 63 -3.88 3.83 -4.63
C TRP A 63 -3.10 3.54 -5.92
N VAL A 64 -3.63 3.97 -7.06
CA VAL A 64 -2.95 3.85 -8.35
C VAL A 64 -2.50 5.23 -8.78
N VAL A 65 -1.25 5.33 -9.19
CA VAL A 65 -0.68 6.54 -9.80
C VAL A 65 -0.30 6.20 -11.23
N ASP A 66 -1.07 6.73 -12.17
CA ASP A 66 -0.93 6.43 -13.59
C ASP A 66 -0.51 7.70 -14.34
N CYS A 67 0.72 7.72 -14.83
CA CYS A 67 1.20 8.84 -15.60
C CYS A 67 0.80 8.66 -17.06
N ARG A 68 0.03 9.60 -17.62
CA ARG A 68 -0.48 9.51 -19.00
C ARG A 68 0.59 9.45 -20.09
N HIS A 69 1.83 9.75 -19.73
CA HIS A 69 2.98 9.81 -20.64
C HIS A 69 3.98 8.67 -20.42
N CYS A 70 3.93 7.99 -19.27
CA CYS A 70 4.85 6.91 -18.96
C CYS A 70 4.19 5.54 -19.20
N PRO A 71 4.98 4.52 -19.56
CA PRO A 71 4.45 3.17 -19.80
C PRO A 71 4.02 2.45 -18.52
N ASP A 72 4.55 2.88 -17.37
CA ASP A 72 4.38 2.20 -16.08
C ASP A 72 3.50 3.00 -15.13
N ALA A 73 2.49 2.33 -14.57
CA ALA A 73 1.67 2.83 -13.47
C ALA A 73 2.14 2.20 -12.14
N ASP A 74 2.35 3.04 -11.13
CA ASP A 74 2.76 2.60 -9.80
C ASP A 74 1.55 2.42 -8.87
N ARG A 75 1.69 1.55 -7.86
CA ARG A 75 0.62 1.23 -6.91
C ARG A 75 1.14 1.23 -5.48
N TYR A 76 0.35 1.80 -4.59
CA TYR A 76 0.68 2.00 -3.18
C TYR A 76 -0.48 1.60 -2.30
N LEU A 77 -0.24 1.08 -1.10
CA LEU A 77 -1.35 0.80 -0.17
C LEU A 77 -1.75 2.02 0.67
N GLU A 78 -0.89 3.02 0.74
CA GLU A 78 -1.15 4.26 1.47
C GLU A 78 -1.23 5.49 0.55
N GLU A 79 -2.09 6.43 0.92
CA GLU A 79 -2.32 7.65 0.15
C GLU A 79 -1.08 8.55 0.12
N ARG A 80 -0.41 8.71 1.28
CA ARG A 80 0.70 9.65 1.42
C ARG A 80 1.88 9.31 0.52
N PRO A 81 2.41 8.06 0.47
CA PRO A 81 3.48 7.72 -0.46
C PRO A 81 3.01 7.83 -1.93
N ALA A 82 1.79 7.42 -2.24
CA ALA A 82 1.22 7.55 -3.58
C ALA A 82 1.19 9.02 -4.04
N ARG A 83 0.64 9.91 -3.22
CA ARG A 83 0.50 11.33 -3.53
C ARG A 83 1.84 12.04 -3.59
N ARG A 84 2.79 11.65 -2.72
CA ARG A 84 4.17 12.15 -2.77
C ARG A 84 4.86 11.76 -4.08
N TRP A 85 4.71 10.51 -4.53
CA TRP A 85 5.25 10.08 -5.82
C TRP A 85 4.64 10.90 -6.95
N ALA A 86 3.32 11.00 -7.02
CA ALA A 86 2.61 11.70 -8.10
C ALA A 86 3.06 13.17 -8.23
N LYS A 87 3.09 13.91 -7.10
CA LYS A 87 3.57 15.30 -7.08
C LYS A 87 5.04 15.43 -7.48
N THR A 88 5.88 14.50 -7.04
CA THR A 88 7.31 14.51 -7.35
C THR A 88 7.54 14.21 -8.83
N HIS A 89 6.82 13.24 -9.37
CA HIS A 89 6.87 12.83 -10.76
C HIS A 89 6.43 13.97 -11.68
N ALA A 90 5.24 14.54 -11.42
CA ALA A 90 4.72 15.68 -12.17
C ALA A 90 5.76 16.82 -12.20
N ARG A 91 6.25 17.26 -11.03
CA ARG A 91 7.25 18.33 -10.94
C ARG A 91 8.53 18.08 -11.74
N HIS A 92 9.01 16.84 -11.84
CA HIS A 92 10.26 16.53 -12.54
C HIS A 92 10.10 16.30 -14.05
N THR A 93 8.91 15.89 -14.48
CA THR A 93 8.65 15.47 -15.86
C THR A 93 7.70 16.38 -16.61
N ASP A 94 7.02 17.26 -15.89
CA ASP A 94 5.89 18.05 -16.37
C ASP A 94 4.71 17.21 -16.89
N HIS A 95 4.66 15.93 -16.52
CA HIS A 95 3.59 15.02 -16.90
C HIS A 95 2.38 15.15 -15.97
N VAL A 96 1.20 14.93 -16.55
CA VAL A 96 -0.05 14.78 -15.80
C VAL A 96 -0.16 13.35 -15.27
N VAL A 97 -0.39 13.24 -13.96
CA VAL A 97 -0.57 11.96 -13.26
C VAL A 97 -2.01 11.81 -12.81
N GLU A 98 -2.67 10.72 -13.21
CA GLU A 98 -3.95 10.29 -12.68
C GLU A 98 -3.76 9.62 -11.32
N PHE A 99 -4.29 10.25 -10.28
CA PHE A 99 -4.26 9.81 -8.90
C PHE A 99 -5.57 9.13 -8.54
N GLN A 100 -5.59 7.80 -8.58
CA GLN A 100 -6.80 7.02 -8.36
C GLN A 100 -6.83 6.49 -6.93
N PRO A 101 -7.84 6.88 -6.13
CA PRO A 101 -8.05 6.28 -4.82
C PRO A 101 -8.53 4.83 -4.93
N PRO A 102 -8.38 4.05 -3.85
CA PRO A 102 -9.12 2.81 -3.65
C PRO A 102 -10.60 3.03 -3.97
N ALA A 103 -11.27 2.08 -4.64
CA ALA A 103 -12.66 2.25 -5.11
C ALA A 103 -13.66 2.68 -3.99
N LYS A 104 -13.32 2.41 -2.73
CA LYS A 104 -14.13 2.79 -1.55
C LYS A 104 -13.83 4.21 -1.00
N LYS A 105 -12.78 4.88 -1.47
CA LYS A 105 -12.23 6.11 -0.84
C LYS A 105 -12.47 7.41 -1.62
N GLY A 106 -12.82 7.38 -2.91
CA GLY A 106 -13.09 8.63 -3.63
C GLY A 106 -13.11 8.52 -5.14
N SER A 107 -13.03 9.69 -5.78
CA SER A 107 -12.91 9.83 -7.24
C SER A 107 -11.45 10.09 -7.65
N THR A 108 -11.10 9.75 -8.89
CA THR A 108 -9.79 10.05 -9.47
C THR A 108 -9.52 11.56 -9.50
N GLU A 109 -8.31 11.95 -9.11
CA GLU A 109 -7.78 13.31 -9.18
C GLU A 109 -6.68 13.40 -10.26
N LEU A 110 -6.49 14.56 -10.87
CA LEU A 110 -5.35 14.84 -11.77
C LEU A 110 -4.33 15.67 -11.01
N ILE A 111 -3.09 15.18 -10.96
CA ILE A 111 -1.96 15.87 -10.35
C ILE A 111 -1.04 16.34 -11.48
N GLU A 112 -0.87 17.66 -11.55
CA GLU A 112 -0.04 18.34 -12.53
C GLU A 112 1.17 18.98 -11.83
N SER A 113 2.13 19.46 -12.60
CA SER A 113 3.21 20.30 -12.07
C SER A 113 2.65 21.60 -11.51
N ASP A 114 3.03 21.95 -10.29
CA ASP A 114 2.76 23.26 -9.69
C ASP A 114 3.70 24.35 -10.27
N GLN A 115 3.96 24.34 -11.58
CA GLN A 115 4.75 25.36 -12.29
C GLN A 115 3.84 26.58 -12.58
N HIS A 116 3.21 27.14 -11.54
CA HIS A 116 2.55 28.44 -11.63
C HIS A 116 2.71 29.21 -10.32
N VAL A 117 3.96 29.52 -9.96
CA VAL A 117 4.24 30.71 -9.16
C VAL A 117 4.65 31.78 -10.15
N GLU A 118 3.66 32.58 -10.55
CA GLU A 118 3.83 33.78 -11.37
C GLU A 118 4.78 34.76 -10.66
N ASN A 119 5.68 35.33 -11.46
CA ASN A 119 6.86 36.12 -11.12
C ASN A 119 6.62 37.37 -10.24
#